data_AF-A0A9E2Y0B2-F1
#
_entry.id   AF-A0A9E2Y0B2-F1
#
_cell.length_a   1.000
_cell.length_b   1.000
_cell.length_c   1.000
_cell.angle_alpha   90.00
_cell.angle_beta   90.00
_cell.angle_gamma   90.00
#
_symmetry.space_group_name_H-M   'P 1'
#
loop_
_entity.id
_entity.type
_entity.pdbx_description
1 polymer ?
#
loop_
_entity_poly.entity_id
_entity_poly.type
_entity_poly.pdbx_seq_one_letter_code
_entity_poly.pdbx_strand_id
1 'polypeptide(L)'
;MEDLELIFDPLPPEALTRFVTESLASYNIASTGHSSWYPVGFFLRSARGEWLGGLLGSIWGGWLHVTHLWVASPARRHGNGTRLLKAAETYAIERGCLAATLETHSYEARPFYEKLGYQVFATLEDYPPGHSKFFLRKQLVSDPPERARVLLDFWFGPSGDADREQHRPVWFKSTDEFDAALRRGFLADYEAAAAGALQAWEASPEGALALLLLLDQVPRNIFRESPHAYATDAAARAVANRALERGFDQMVPAAWRLFFYMPFHHSENIADQRRSLALFNSLPRNPDRGGSLRRYGRPYIEVIERFGRFPHRNKILGRESTPAEIAFMAEREPPS
;
A
#
# COMPACT_ATOMS: atom_id res chain seq x y z
N MET A 1 -45.98 4.49 7.27
CA MET A 1 -44.85 4.03 8.10
C MET A 1 -45.36 2.74 8.71
N GLU A 2 -44.69 1.62 8.47
CA GLU A 2 -45.08 0.36 9.12
C GLU A 2 -44.92 0.50 10.63
N ASP A 3 -45.81 -0.13 11.41
CA ASP A 3 -45.68 -0.18 12.85
C ASP A 3 -44.47 -1.06 13.22
N LEU A 4 -43.51 -0.47 13.92
CA LEU A 4 -42.30 -1.16 14.37
C LEU A 4 -42.49 -1.66 15.80
N GLU A 5 -42.19 -2.93 16.04
CA GLU A 5 -42.16 -3.53 17.39
C GLU A 5 -40.73 -3.50 17.96
N LEU A 6 -40.58 -3.01 19.20
CA LEU A 6 -39.32 -3.07 19.94
C LEU A 6 -39.22 -4.37 20.73
N ILE A 7 -38.28 -5.24 20.34
CA ILE A 7 -38.04 -6.54 20.99
C ILE A 7 -36.77 -6.43 21.86
N PHE A 8 -36.89 -6.77 23.14
CA PHE A 8 -35.74 -6.95 24.04
C PHE A 8 -35.50 -8.45 24.26
N ASP A 9 -34.28 -8.91 23.97
CA ASP A 9 -33.81 -10.24 24.27
C ASP A 9 -32.52 -10.13 25.11
N PRO A 10 -32.48 -10.64 26.36
CA PRO A 10 -31.29 -10.56 27.19
C PRO A 10 -30.14 -11.47 26.71
N LEU A 11 -30.42 -12.47 25.86
CA LEU A 11 -29.44 -13.41 25.30
C LEU A 11 -29.78 -13.68 23.83
N PRO A 12 -29.63 -12.66 22.95
CA PRO A 12 -30.06 -12.78 21.56
C PRO A 12 -29.33 -13.93 20.86
N PRO A 13 -30.03 -14.72 20.02
CA PRO A 13 -29.41 -15.73 19.19
C PRO A 13 -28.29 -15.14 18.32
N GLU A 14 -27.24 -15.93 18.07
CA GLU A 14 -26.09 -15.51 17.27
C GLU A 14 -26.50 -14.96 15.90
N ALA A 15 -27.55 -15.52 15.30
CA ALA A 15 -28.09 -15.06 14.02
C ALA A 15 -28.58 -13.60 14.06
N LEU A 16 -29.24 -13.17 15.13
CA LEU A 16 -29.72 -11.79 15.29
C LEU A 16 -28.55 -10.84 15.55
N THR A 17 -27.60 -11.24 16.39
CA THR A 17 -26.37 -10.45 16.61
C THR A 17 -25.60 -10.28 15.31
N ARG A 18 -25.43 -11.35 14.53
CA ARG A 18 -24.76 -11.33 13.23
C ARG A 18 -25.47 -10.41 12.24
N PHE A 19 -26.79 -10.52 12.12
CA PHE A 19 -27.61 -9.65 11.27
C PHE A 19 -27.36 -8.17 11.55
N VAL A 20 -27.36 -7.75 12.83
CA VAL A 20 -27.09 -6.36 13.21
C VAL A 20 -25.67 -5.94 12.84
N THR A 21 -24.67 -6.76 13.17
CA THR A 21 -23.26 -6.44 12.90
C THR A 21 -22.95 -6.36 11.40
N GLU A 22 -23.49 -7.26 10.58
CA GLU A 22 -23.30 -7.28 9.12
C GLU A 22 -24.05 -6.14 8.44
N SER A 23 -25.26 -5.80 8.92
CA SER A 23 -26.03 -4.66 8.42
C SER A 23 -25.30 -3.34 8.72
N LEU A 24 -24.77 -3.19 9.93
CA LEU A 24 -23.97 -2.01 10.29
C LEU A 24 -22.67 -1.93 9.47
N ALA A 25 -21.97 -3.05 9.28
CA ALA A 25 -20.80 -3.10 8.43
C ALA A 25 -21.12 -2.68 6.98
N SER A 26 -22.22 -3.19 6.42
CA SER A 26 -22.69 -2.84 5.07
C SER A 26 -23.04 -1.35 4.94
N TYR A 27 -23.73 -0.79 5.95
CA TYR A 27 -24.02 0.64 6.00
C TYR A 27 -22.74 1.47 6.09
N ASN A 28 -21.80 1.10 6.96
CA ASN A 28 -20.52 1.80 7.12
C ASN A 28 -19.70 1.76 5.83
N ILE A 29 -19.66 0.62 5.14
CA ILE A 29 -19.02 0.49 3.83
C ILE A 29 -19.65 1.46 2.83
N ALA A 30 -20.99 1.51 2.76
CA ALA A 30 -21.70 2.39 1.84
C ALA A 30 -21.47 3.89 2.15
N SER A 31 -21.48 4.26 3.44
CA SER A 31 -21.33 5.64 3.88
C SER A 31 -19.89 6.15 3.81
N THR A 32 -18.90 5.29 4.03
CA THR A 32 -17.48 5.69 4.08
C THR A 32 -16.71 5.40 2.79
N GLY A 33 -17.25 4.56 1.90
CA GLY A 33 -16.54 4.08 0.71
C GLY A 33 -15.40 3.08 1.00
N HIS A 34 -15.10 2.79 2.27
CA HIS A 34 -14.10 1.80 2.66
C HIS A 34 -14.68 0.40 2.63
N SER A 35 -14.43 -0.34 1.55
CA SER A 35 -15.07 -1.62 1.20
C SER A 35 -14.59 -2.86 1.96
N SER A 36 -13.68 -2.71 2.93
CA SER A 36 -12.87 -3.79 3.48
C SER A 36 -13.04 -3.90 5.00
N TRP A 37 -14.15 -4.47 5.46
CA TRP A 37 -14.30 -4.93 6.84
C TRP A 37 -14.04 -6.44 6.91
N TYR A 38 -13.12 -6.88 7.78
CA TYR A 38 -12.78 -8.29 7.94
C TYR A 38 -12.59 -8.67 9.41
N PRO A 39 -13.30 -9.66 9.96
CA PRO A 39 -12.96 -10.23 11.25
C PRO A 39 -11.66 -11.03 11.12
N VAL A 40 -10.83 -10.98 12.16
CA VAL A 40 -9.55 -11.72 12.19
C VAL A 40 -9.43 -12.52 13.49
N GLY A 41 -8.87 -13.72 13.36
CA GLY A 41 -8.68 -14.65 14.46
C GLY A 41 -7.36 -15.38 14.34
N PHE A 42 -6.56 -15.38 15.40
CA PHE A 42 -5.28 -16.08 15.48
C PHE A 42 -5.30 -16.97 16.71
N PHE A 43 -4.96 -18.25 16.56
CA PHE A 43 -5.13 -19.23 17.64
C PHE A 43 -3.86 -20.03 17.89
N LEU A 44 -3.64 -20.42 19.14
CA LEU A 44 -2.58 -21.32 19.54
C LEU A 44 -3.16 -22.70 19.81
N ARG A 45 -2.60 -23.72 19.16
CA ARG A 45 -2.98 -25.11 19.36
C ARG A 45 -1.76 -25.95 19.75
N SER A 46 -1.90 -26.80 20.76
CA SER A 46 -0.85 -27.72 21.20
C SER A 46 -0.67 -28.87 20.20
N ALA A 47 0.45 -29.60 20.29
CA ALA A 47 0.67 -30.81 19.49
C ALA A 47 -0.39 -31.91 19.76
N ARG A 48 -1.07 -31.84 20.91
CA ARG A 48 -2.18 -32.75 21.29
C ARG A 48 -3.55 -32.26 20.81
N GLY A 49 -3.61 -31.12 20.11
CA GLY A 49 -4.85 -30.57 19.57
C GLY A 49 -5.63 -29.66 20.52
N GLU A 50 -5.08 -29.29 21.67
CA GLU A 50 -5.74 -28.42 22.66
C GLU A 50 -5.56 -26.94 22.31
N TRP A 51 -6.60 -26.13 22.51
CA TRP A 51 -6.52 -24.68 22.32
C TRP A 51 -5.90 -23.99 23.55
N LEU A 52 -4.79 -23.30 23.34
CA LEU A 52 -3.98 -22.70 24.42
C LEU A 52 -3.96 -21.17 24.42
N GLY A 53 -4.69 -20.55 23.49
CA GLY A 53 -4.75 -19.09 23.39
C GLY A 53 -5.34 -18.62 22.07
N GLY A 54 -5.67 -17.34 22.02
CA GLY A 54 -6.08 -16.70 20.78
C GLY A 54 -6.11 -15.18 20.87
N LEU A 55 -6.18 -14.56 19.69
CA LEU A 55 -6.41 -13.15 19.47
C LEU A 55 -7.59 -13.02 18.51
N LEU A 56 -8.58 -12.21 18.89
CA LEU A 56 -9.70 -11.82 18.02
C LEU A 56 -9.66 -10.32 17.76
N GLY A 57 -10.12 -9.92 16.59
CA GLY A 57 -10.19 -8.52 16.21
C GLY A 57 -10.92 -8.32 14.89
N SER A 58 -10.84 -7.10 14.37
CA SER A 58 -11.34 -6.73 13.06
C SER A 58 -10.40 -5.76 12.37
N ILE A 59 -10.40 -5.78 11.05
CA ILE A 59 -9.71 -4.79 10.20
C ILE A 59 -10.76 -3.94 9.52
N TRP A 60 -10.62 -2.62 9.63
CA TRP A 60 -11.47 -1.67 8.93
C TRP A 60 -10.81 -0.29 8.81
N GLY A 61 -11.01 0.39 7.68
CA GLY A 61 -10.55 1.77 7.48
C GLY A 61 -9.04 1.99 7.64
N GLY A 62 -8.21 0.96 7.38
CA GLY A 62 -6.76 1.04 7.60
C GLY A 62 -6.34 0.81 9.05
N TRP A 63 -7.24 0.30 9.90
CA TRP A 63 -6.97 -0.01 11.30
C TRP A 63 -7.21 -1.47 11.62
N LEU A 64 -6.33 -2.06 12.43
CA LEU A 64 -6.60 -3.29 13.18
C LEU A 64 -7.19 -2.91 14.54
N HIS A 65 -8.37 -3.39 14.87
CA HIS A 65 -8.91 -3.32 16.22
C HIS A 65 -8.85 -4.69 16.89
N VAL A 66 -8.03 -4.83 17.93
CA VAL A 66 -7.93 -6.07 18.72
C VAL A 66 -8.98 -6.02 19.82
N THR A 67 -9.92 -6.96 19.80
CA THR A 67 -11.01 -7.05 20.77
C THR A 67 -10.65 -7.96 21.94
N HIS A 68 -9.96 -9.08 21.67
CA HIS A 68 -9.60 -10.05 22.68
C HIS A 68 -8.20 -10.60 22.46
N LEU A 69 -7.46 -10.77 23.55
CA LEU A 69 -6.21 -11.52 23.60
C LEU A 69 -6.21 -12.38 24.85
N TRP A 70 -6.06 -13.69 24.69
CA TRP A 70 -5.98 -14.61 25.81
C TRP A 70 -4.95 -15.72 25.56
N VAL A 71 -4.27 -16.13 26.63
CA VAL A 71 -3.35 -17.26 26.63
C VAL A 71 -3.58 -18.07 27.90
N ALA A 72 -3.71 -19.39 27.75
CA ALA A 72 -3.87 -20.34 28.84
C ALA A 72 -2.68 -20.29 29.80
N SER A 73 -2.93 -20.47 31.11
CA SER A 73 -1.90 -20.35 32.15
C SER A 73 -0.60 -21.13 31.89
N PRO A 74 -0.64 -22.41 31.44
CA PRO A 74 0.58 -23.17 31.11
C PRO A 74 1.39 -22.58 29.95
N ALA A 75 0.75 -21.82 29.06
CA ALA A 75 1.35 -21.21 27.88
C ALA A 75 1.74 -19.73 28.09
N ARG A 76 1.46 -19.12 29.25
CA ARG A 76 1.84 -17.74 29.58
C ARG A 76 3.35 -17.63 29.83
N ARG A 77 3.90 -16.41 29.72
CA ARG A 77 5.34 -16.10 29.95
C ARG A 77 6.34 -16.79 29.00
N HIS A 78 5.87 -17.40 27.92
CA HIS A 78 6.69 -17.99 26.86
C HIS A 78 6.68 -17.17 25.55
N GLY A 79 6.33 -15.88 25.62
CA GLY A 79 6.23 -15.01 24.44
C GLY A 79 5.00 -15.25 23.55
N ASN A 80 4.11 -16.18 23.90
CA ASN A 80 2.93 -16.53 23.12
C ASN A 80 1.95 -15.36 22.87
N GLY A 81 1.74 -14.48 23.86
CA GLY A 81 0.93 -13.27 23.67
C GLY A 81 1.56 -12.33 22.64
N THR A 82 2.88 -12.13 22.70
CA THR A 82 3.61 -11.34 21.69
C THR A 82 3.53 -11.97 20.31
N ARG A 83 3.62 -13.30 20.22
CA ARG A 83 3.52 -14.02 18.94
C ARG A 83 2.15 -13.83 18.28
N LEU A 84 1.08 -13.93 19.07
CA LEU A 84 -0.29 -13.67 18.61
C LEU A 84 -0.45 -12.22 18.13
N LEU A 85 -0.02 -11.25 18.94
CA LEU A 85 -0.17 -9.84 18.60
C LEU A 85 0.63 -9.47 17.34
N LYS A 86 1.89 -9.91 17.24
CA LYS A 86 2.71 -9.67 16.05
C LYS A 86 2.13 -10.32 14.80
N ALA A 87 1.59 -11.53 14.89
CA ALA A 87 0.93 -12.17 13.75
C ALA A 87 -0.28 -11.35 13.26
N ALA A 88 -1.08 -10.82 14.19
CA ALA A 88 -2.20 -9.95 13.86
C ALA A 88 -1.74 -8.62 13.23
N GLU A 89 -0.71 -7.99 13.79
CA GLU A 89 -0.11 -6.76 13.25
C GLU A 89 0.45 -6.98 11.83
N THR A 90 1.20 -8.06 11.60
CA THR A 90 1.74 -8.41 10.27
C THR A 90 0.62 -8.60 9.26
N TYR A 91 -0.39 -9.40 9.61
CA TYR A 91 -1.54 -9.60 8.73
C TYR A 91 -2.30 -8.30 8.47
N ALA A 92 -2.43 -7.43 9.46
CA ALA A 92 -3.05 -6.12 9.29
C ALA A 92 -2.28 -5.25 8.31
N ILE A 93 -0.94 -5.20 8.42
CA ILE A 93 -0.09 -4.48 7.47
C ILE A 93 -0.27 -5.03 6.04
N GLU A 94 -0.27 -6.36 5.87
CA GLU A 94 -0.52 -7.02 4.57
C GLU A 94 -1.89 -6.67 3.97
N ARG A 95 -2.86 -6.31 4.82
CA ARG A 95 -4.20 -5.85 4.43
C ARG A 95 -4.32 -4.32 4.31
N GLY A 96 -3.19 -3.62 4.38
CA GLY A 96 -3.12 -2.17 4.22
C GLY A 96 -3.43 -1.37 5.47
N CYS A 97 -3.36 -1.97 6.67
CA CYS A 97 -3.51 -1.22 7.91
C CYS A 97 -2.28 -0.38 8.20
N LEU A 98 -2.51 0.89 8.50
CA LEU A 98 -1.50 1.85 8.94
C LEU A 98 -1.28 1.78 10.45
N ALA A 99 -2.32 1.42 11.20
CA ALA A 99 -2.32 1.47 12.65
C ALA A 99 -3.15 0.34 13.29
N ALA A 100 -2.93 0.12 14.57
CA ALA A 100 -3.72 -0.78 15.41
C ALA A 100 -4.26 -0.04 16.63
N THR A 101 -5.40 -0.50 17.13
CA THR A 101 -6.04 -0.02 18.35
C THR A 101 -6.55 -1.19 19.18
N LEU A 102 -6.57 -1.02 20.50
CA LEU A 102 -7.10 -1.99 21.44
C LEU A 102 -7.51 -1.32 22.75
N GLU A 103 -8.22 -2.08 23.57
CA GLU A 103 -8.65 -1.67 24.89
C GLU A 103 -8.13 -2.66 25.93
N THR A 104 -7.76 -2.18 27.12
CA THR A 104 -7.36 -3.05 28.23
C THR A 104 -7.65 -2.39 29.57
N HIS A 105 -7.87 -3.18 30.61
CA HIS A 105 -8.13 -2.66 31.96
C HIS A 105 -6.87 -2.57 32.84
N SER A 106 -6.95 -1.85 33.95
CA SER A 106 -5.85 -1.69 34.91
C SER A 106 -5.39 -2.97 35.59
N TYR A 107 -6.27 -3.97 35.66
CA TYR A 107 -5.96 -5.33 36.14
C TYR A 107 -5.52 -6.29 35.02
N GLU A 108 -5.43 -5.81 33.78
CA GLU A 108 -4.99 -6.58 32.62
C GLU A 108 -3.56 -6.19 32.22
N ALA A 109 -3.24 -6.29 30.93
CA ALA A 109 -1.89 -6.38 30.42
C ALA A 109 -1.39 -5.04 29.84
N ARG A 110 -1.74 -3.89 30.42
CA ARG A 110 -1.26 -2.58 29.93
C ARG A 110 0.26 -2.52 29.72
N PRO A 111 1.11 -2.90 30.69
CA PRO A 111 2.57 -2.89 30.49
C PRO A 111 3.06 -3.84 29.41
N PHE A 112 2.29 -4.88 29.06
CA PHE A 112 2.62 -5.79 27.96
C PHE A 112 2.43 -5.09 26.61
N TYR A 113 1.34 -4.35 26.41
CA TYR A 113 1.10 -3.61 25.17
C TYR A 113 2.06 -2.43 25.00
N GLU A 114 2.34 -1.69 26.07
CA GLU A 114 3.31 -0.57 26.05
C GLU A 114 4.71 -1.04 25.63
N LYS A 115 5.17 -2.22 26.13
CA LYS A 115 6.43 -2.84 25.69
C LYS A 115 6.45 -3.23 24.21
N LEU A 116 5.28 -3.39 23.58
CA LEU A 116 5.16 -3.70 22.15
C LEU A 116 4.92 -2.45 21.29
N GLY A 117 5.05 -1.26 21.89
CA GLY A 117 4.98 0.03 21.19
C GLY A 117 3.60 0.66 21.13
N TYR A 118 2.61 0.12 21.87
CA TYR A 118 1.31 0.77 22.02
C TYR A 118 1.39 1.95 22.98
N GLN A 119 0.64 3.00 22.68
CA GLN A 119 0.56 4.22 23.48
C GLN A 119 -0.89 4.47 23.92
N VAL A 120 -1.08 4.84 25.17
CA VAL A 120 -2.39 5.25 25.69
C VAL A 120 -2.79 6.59 25.05
N PHE A 121 -3.99 6.65 24.47
CA PHE A 121 -4.55 7.90 23.93
C PHE A 121 -5.81 8.36 24.68
N ALA A 122 -6.46 7.47 25.43
CA ALA A 122 -7.57 7.82 26.32
C ALA A 122 -7.62 6.87 27.52
N THR A 123 -8.17 7.36 28.63
CA THR A 123 -8.43 6.58 29.85
C THR A 123 -9.87 6.85 30.28
N LEU A 124 -10.60 5.78 30.57
CA LEU A 124 -11.88 5.83 31.27
C LEU A 124 -11.63 5.39 32.71
N GLU A 125 -11.73 6.35 33.62
CA GLU A 125 -11.55 6.12 35.06
C GLU A 125 -12.80 5.46 35.67
N ASP A 126 -12.60 4.81 36.82
CA ASP A 126 -13.64 4.13 37.61
C ASP A 126 -14.50 3.11 36.82
N TYR A 127 -13.85 2.37 35.90
CA TYR A 127 -14.50 1.36 35.06
C TYR A 127 -13.73 0.03 35.05
N PRO A 128 -14.28 -1.04 35.67
CA PRO A 128 -15.32 -1.00 36.71
C PRO A 128 -14.88 -0.20 37.95
N PRO A 129 -15.76 0.08 38.92
CA PRO A 129 -15.40 0.86 40.10
C PRO A 129 -14.09 0.39 40.76
N GLY A 130 -13.19 1.33 41.04
CA GLY A 130 -11.83 1.08 41.55
C GLY A 130 -10.80 0.68 40.49
N HIS A 131 -11.17 0.61 39.22
CA HIS A 131 -10.30 0.27 38.09
C HIS A 131 -10.41 1.30 36.97
N SER A 132 -9.57 1.14 35.94
CA SER A 132 -9.61 2.01 34.77
C SER A 132 -9.52 1.19 33.50
N LYS A 133 -10.15 1.67 32.44
CA LYS A 133 -10.03 1.15 31.08
C LYS A 133 -9.17 2.09 30.26
N PHE A 134 -8.16 1.54 29.61
CA PHE A 134 -7.22 2.26 28.76
C PHE A 134 -7.52 1.95 27.30
N PHE A 135 -7.49 2.99 26.48
CA PHE A 135 -7.56 2.88 25.02
C PHE A 135 -6.16 3.13 24.47
N LEU A 136 -5.64 2.16 23.72
CA LEU A 136 -4.29 2.17 23.21
C LEU A 136 -4.28 2.15 21.69
N ARG A 137 -3.28 2.81 21.11
CA ARG A 137 -3.01 2.79 19.66
C ARG A 137 -1.55 2.54 19.38
N LYS A 138 -1.26 2.04 18.18
CA LYS A 138 0.09 1.84 17.66
C LYS A 138 0.13 2.13 16.17
N GLN A 139 1.11 2.89 15.72
CA GLN A 139 1.43 2.96 14.28
C GLN A 139 2.11 1.65 13.87
N LEU A 140 1.57 1.00 12.83
CA LEU A 140 2.08 -0.26 12.29
C LEU A 140 3.12 -0.05 11.19
N VAL A 141 3.04 1.08 10.48
CA VAL A 141 4.05 1.51 9.50
C VAL A 141 4.74 2.79 9.98
N SER A 142 5.96 3.03 9.47
CA SER A 142 6.70 4.25 9.78
C SER A 142 6.15 5.44 8.99
N ASP A 143 6.41 6.65 9.46
CA ASP A 143 6.25 7.83 8.62
C ASP A 143 7.30 7.85 7.50
N PRO A 144 7.00 8.41 6.31
CA PRO A 144 8.04 8.67 5.32
C PRO A 144 9.08 9.67 5.84
N PRO A 145 10.36 9.49 5.48
CA PRO A 145 11.39 10.48 5.75
C PRO A 145 11.00 11.85 5.17
N GLU A 146 11.42 12.94 5.82
CA GLU A 146 11.06 14.30 5.39
C GLU A 146 11.44 14.57 3.93
N ARG A 147 12.60 14.05 3.50
CA ARG A 147 13.05 14.18 2.11
C ARG A 147 12.13 13.46 1.12
N ALA A 148 11.56 12.32 1.51
CA ALA A 148 10.56 11.63 0.70
C ALA A 148 9.28 12.46 0.58
N ARG A 149 8.82 13.10 1.67
CA ARG A 149 7.66 14.01 1.65
C ARG A 149 7.88 15.16 0.69
N VAL A 150 9.06 15.80 0.70
CA VAL A 150 9.39 16.89 -0.23
C VAL A 150 9.27 16.45 -1.69
N LEU A 151 9.73 15.25 -2.05
CA LEU A 151 9.56 14.72 -3.40
C LEU A 151 8.09 14.46 -3.74
N LEU A 152 7.34 13.85 -2.82
CA LEU A 152 5.92 13.59 -3.03
C LEU A 152 5.12 14.90 -3.16
N ASP A 153 5.45 15.92 -2.39
CA ASP A 153 4.83 17.24 -2.47
C ASP A 153 5.14 17.93 -3.80
N PHE A 154 6.38 17.81 -4.30
CA PHE A 154 6.72 18.27 -5.64
C PHE A 154 5.93 17.52 -6.72
N TRP A 155 5.85 16.20 -6.60
CA TRP A 155 5.26 15.33 -7.62
C TRP A 155 3.74 15.35 -7.65
N PHE A 156 3.09 15.44 -6.50
CA PHE A 156 1.64 15.37 -6.33
C PHE A 156 0.99 16.71 -5.97
N GLY A 157 1.75 17.70 -5.49
CA GLY A 157 1.22 18.93 -4.89
C GLY A 157 1.31 18.87 -3.36
N PRO A 158 1.26 20.00 -2.64
CA PRO A 158 1.47 20.07 -1.19
C PRO A 158 0.35 19.38 -0.39
N SER A 159 0.61 19.07 0.88
CA SER A 159 -0.37 18.38 1.72
C SER A 159 -1.58 19.29 1.95
N GLY A 160 -2.79 18.75 1.78
CA GLY A 160 -4.04 19.51 1.89
C GLY A 160 -4.51 20.19 0.60
N ASP A 161 -3.76 20.08 -0.50
CA ASP A 161 -4.22 20.52 -1.82
C ASP A 161 -5.34 19.60 -2.34
N ALA A 162 -6.45 20.19 -2.79
CA ALA A 162 -7.61 19.46 -3.31
C ALA A 162 -7.28 18.67 -4.58
N ASP A 163 -6.23 19.07 -5.31
CA ASP A 163 -5.81 18.44 -6.55
C ASP A 163 -4.71 17.38 -6.33
N ARG A 164 -4.24 17.18 -5.08
CA ARG A 164 -3.12 16.26 -4.76
C ARG A 164 -3.39 14.81 -5.17
N GLU A 165 -4.64 14.40 -5.10
CA GLU A 165 -5.09 13.06 -5.47
C GLU A 165 -5.62 12.98 -6.90
N GLN A 166 -5.50 14.05 -7.68
CA GLN A 166 -5.92 14.09 -9.07
C GLN A 166 -4.76 13.78 -10.02
N HIS A 167 -5.11 13.47 -11.26
CA HIS A 167 -4.12 13.22 -12.31
C HIS A 167 -3.50 14.53 -12.78
N ARG A 168 -2.16 14.63 -12.79
CA ARG A 168 -1.45 15.81 -13.32
C ARG A 168 -0.96 15.56 -14.75
N PRO A 169 -1.28 16.41 -15.74
CA PRO A 169 -0.81 16.26 -17.12
C PRO A 169 0.72 16.16 -17.25
N VAL A 170 1.46 16.86 -16.37
CA VAL A 170 2.93 16.92 -16.37
C VAL A 170 3.61 15.57 -16.21
N TRP A 171 2.92 14.55 -15.66
CA TRP A 171 3.45 13.19 -15.52
C TRP A 171 3.63 12.48 -16.86
N PHE A 172 2.83 12.83 -17.87
CA PHE A 172 2.86 12.21 -19.20
C PHE A 172 3.22 13.20 -20.31
N LYS A 173 3.08 14.50 -20.05
CA LYS A 173 3.42 15.61 -20.95
C LYS A 173 4.21 16.64 -20.16
N SER A 174 5.45 16.29 -19.86
CA SER A 174 6.37 17.13 -19.09
C SER A 174 6.89 18.30 -19.94
N THR A 175 7.49 19.29 -19.29
CA THR A 175 8.10 20.48 -19.91
C THR A 175 9.55 20.62 -19.49
N ASP A 176 10.35 21.33 -20.27
CA ASP A 176 11.77 21.58 -19.96
C ASP A 176 11.94 22.27 -18.58
N GLU A 177 11.00 23.13 -18.21
CA GLU A 177 10.99 23.78 -16.89
C GLU A 177 10.77 22.77 -15.76
N PHE A 178 9.86 21.81 -15.95
CA PHE A 178 9.60 20.76 -14.98
C PHE A 178 10.82 19.84 -14.84
N ASP A 179 11.43 19.43 -15.95
CA ASP A 179 12.63 18.59 -15.93
C ASP A 179 13.81 19.30 -15.27
N ALA A 180 14.01 20.58 -15.58
CA ALA A 180 15.06 21.38 -14.96
C ALA A 180 14.82 21.56 -13.46
N ALA A 181 13.58 21.76 -13.03
CA ALA A 181 13.22 21.82 -11.62
C ALA A 181 13.45 20.47 -10.92
N LEU A 182 13.04 19.37 -11.54
CA LEU A 182 13.24 18.02 -11.01
C LEU A 182 14.72 17.67 -10.89
N ARG A 183 15.52 18.03 -11.90
CA ARG A 183 16.98 17.82 -11.89
C ARG A 183 17.66 18.65 -10.80
N ARG A 184 17.33 19.93 -10.67
CA ARG A 184 17.88 20.79 -9.60
C ARG A 184 17.47 20.28 -8.21
N GLY A 185 16.23 19.82 -8.08
CA GLY A 185 15.66 19.39 -6.81
C GLY A 185 16.15 18.03 -6.33
N PHE A 186 16.28 17.05 -7.24
CA PHE A 186 16.34 15.63 -6.86
C PHE A 186 17.44 14.81 -7.53
N LEU A 187 18.37 15.41 -8.28
CA LEU A 187 19.50 14.67 -8.87
C LEU A 187 20.35 13.95 -7.81
N ALA A 188 20.68 14.63 -6.70
CA ALA A 188 21.43 14.02 -5.61
C ALA A 188 20.67 12.88 -4.91
N ASP A 189 19.33 13.01 -4.80
CA ASP A 189 18.50 11.93 -4.25
C ASP A 189 18.42 10.73 -5.19
N TYR A 190 18.36 10.97 -6.50
CA TYR A 190 18.47 9.92 -7.51
C TYR A 190 19.82 9.18 -7.40
N GLU A 191 20.92 9.92 -7.31
CA GLU A 191 22.26 9.32 -7.18
C GLU A 191 22.37 8.47 -5.90
N ALA A 192 21.83 8.96 -4.78
CA ALA A 192 21.76 8.21 -3.54
C ALA A 192 20.86 6.97 -3.65
N ALA A 193 19.70 7.07 -4.29
CA ALA A 193 18.80 5.95 -4.55
C ALA A 193 19.45 4.89 -5.44
N ALA A 194 20.10 5.32 -6.53
CA ALA A 194 20.80 4.45 -7.48
C ALA A 194 21.97 3.72 -6.82
N ALA A 195 22.66 4.35 -5.86
CA ALA A 195 23.69 3.74 -5.02
C ALA A 195 23.13 2.86 -3.89
N GLY A 196 21.80 2.76 -3.73
CA GLY A 196 21.14 1.96 -2.69
C GLY A 196 21.10 2.61 -1.30
N ALA A 197 21.56 3.86 -1.16
CA ALA A 197 21.67 4.55 0.14
C ALA A 197 20.31 4.92 0.76
N LEU A 198 19.23 4.89 -0.02
CA LEU A 198 17.87 5.25 0.42
C LEU A 198 16.98 4.04 0.72
N GLN A 199 17.53 2.83 0.89
CA GLN A 199 16.74 1.61 1.14
C GLN A 199 15.81 1.72 2.37
N ALA A 200 16.20 2.49 3.39
CA ALA A 200 15.39 2.71 4.58
C ALA A 200 14.04 3.39 4.30
N TRP A 201 13.87 4.04 3.13
CA TRP A 201 12.60 4.65 2.74
C TRP A 201 11.51 3.60 2.51
N GLU A 202 11.86 2.34 2.25
CA GLU A 202 10.91 1.22 2.13
C GLU A 202 10.27 0.81 3.47
N ALA A 203 10.53 1.54 4.56
CA ALA A 203 9.87 1.34 5.85
C ALA A 203 8.44 1.92 5.91
N SER A 204 8.03 2.68 4.91
CA SER A 204 6.68 3.25 4.81
C SER A 204 6.11 3.19 3.38
N PRO A 205 4.78 3.21 3.20
CA PRO A 205 4.16 3.22 1.87
C PRO A 205 4.60 4.42 1.02
N GLU A 206 4.56 5.62 1.60
CA GLU A 206 4.95 6.86 0.94
C GLU A 206 6.46 6.93 0.67
N GLY A 207 7.29 6.41 1.58
CA GLY A 207 8.74 6.34 1.38
C GLY A 207 9.10 5.39 0.23
N ALA A 208 8.45 4.23 0.15
CA ALA A 208 8.60 3.31 -0.97
C ALA A 208 8.15 3.95 -2.30
N LEU A 209 7.01 4.67 -2.30
CA LEU A 209 6.55 5.41 -3.46
C LEU A 209 7.55 6.48 -3.92
N ALA A 210 8.09 7.27 -2.99
CA ALA A 210 9.09 8.29 -3.31
C ALA A 210 10.37 7.66 -3.89
N LEU A 211 10.81 6.52 -3.35
CA LEU A 211 11.95 5.77 -3.89
C LEU A 211 11.67 5.24 -5.29
N LEU A 212 10.45 4.76 -5.57
CA LEU A 212 10.02 4.35 -6.91
C LEU A 212 10.02 5.51 -7.88
N LEU A 213 9.56 6.70 -7.48
CA LEU A 213 9.65 7.90 -8.32
C LEU A 213 11.10 8.22 -8.65
N LEU A 214 12.01 8.19 -7.67
CA LEU A 214 13.45 8.42 -7.89
C LEU A 214 14.06 7.41 -8.87
N LEU A 215 13.69 6.14 -8.81
CA LEU A 215 14.31 5.08 -9.61
C LEU A 215 13.63 4.85 -10.97
N ASP A 216 12.37 5.24 -11.14
CA ASP A 216 11.58 4.97 -12.35
C ASP A 216 11.18 6.24 -13.08
N GLN A 217 10.55 7.21 -12.43
CA GLN A 217 10.01 8.39 -13.13
C GLN A 217 11.06 9.47 -13.33
N VAL A 218 11.75 9.87 -12.26
CA VAL A 218 12.77 10.93 -12.26
C VAL A 218 13.85 10.73 -13.33
N PRO A 219 14.42 9.53 -13.56
CA PRO A 219 15.48 9.35 -14.56
C PRO A 219 15.00 9.62 -15.99
N ARG A 220 13.72 9.34 -16.28
CA ARG A 220 13.09 9.59 -17.60
C ARG A 220 12.95 11.07 -17.91
N ASN A 221 12.89 11.91 -16.88
CA ASN A 221 12.86 13.37 -16.96
C ASN A 221 14.26 13.98 -16.96
N ILE A 222 15.14 13.59 -16.03
CA ILE A 222 16.44 14.28 -15.84
C ILE A 222 17.54 13.80 -16.80
N PHE A 223 17.37 12.64 -17.43
CA PHE A 223 18.29 12.06 -18.41
C PHE A 223 17.61 11.72 -19.75
N ARG A 224 16.73 12.61 -20.25
CA ARG A 224 16.09 12.43 -21.56
C ARG A 224 17.10 12.07 -22.64
N GLU A 225 16.66 11.20 -23.56
CA GLU A 225 17.44 10.73 -24.72
C GLU A 225 18.77 10.07 -24.36
N SER A 226 18.94 9.63 -23.11
CA SER A 226 20.16 8.99 -22.61
C SER A 226 19.87 7.58 -22.09
N PRO A 227 20.80 6.62 -22.23
CA PRO A 227 20.67 5.30 -21.60
C PRO A 227 20.54 5.38 -20.07
N HIS A 228 21.01 6.48 -19.44
CA HIS A 228 20.85 6.73 -18.01
C HIS A 228 19.37 6.79 -17.57
N ALA A 229 18.44 7.14 -18.46
CA ALA A 229 17.00 7.12 -18.17
C ALA A 229 16.46 5.72 -17.80
N TYR A 230 17.18 4.65 -18.17
CA TYR A 230 16.78 3.26 -17.95
C TYR A 230 17.70 2.53 -16.96
N ALA A 231 18.78 3.16 -16.50
CA ALA A 231 19.84 2.50 -15.73
C ALA A 231 19.34 1.91 -14.40
N THR A 232 18.32 2.53 -13.80
CA THR A 232 17.73 2.13 -12.51
C THR A 232 16.45 1.31 -12.64
N ASP A 233 16.00 0.95 -13.85
CA ASP A 233 14.74 0.22 -14.07
C ASP A 233 14.71 -1.12 -13.28
N ALA A 234 15.84 -1.84 -13.22
CA ALA A 234 15.91 -3.08 -12.45
C ALA A 234 15.77 -2.87 -10.94
N ALA A 235 16.38 -1.80 -10.41
CA ALA A 235 16.26 -1.44 -8.99
C ALA A 235 14.82 -1.00 -8.66
N ALA A 236 14.20 -0.20 -9.54
CA ALA A 236 12.80 0.19 -9.41
C ALA A 236 11.87 -1.03 -9.34
N ARG A 237 12.05 -2.03 -10.22
CA ARG A 237 11.29 -3.28 -10.18
C ARG A 237 11.49 -4.06 -8.88
N ALA A 238 12.70 -4.10 -8.36
CA ALA A 238 12.98 -4.79 -7.09
C ALA A 238 12.27 -4.10 -5.91
N VAL A 239 12.28 -2.77 -5.85
CA VAL A 239 11.52 -2.00 -4.85
C VAL A 239 10.02 -2.21 -5.02
N ALA A 240 9.51 -2.16 -6.26
CA ALA A 240 8.09 -2.34 -6.54
C ALA A 240 7.60 -3.72 -6.08
N ASN A 241 8.36 -4.78 -6.31
CA ASN A 241 8.05 -6.12 -5.80
C ASN A 241 7.87 -6.13 -4.29
N ARG A 242 8.86 -5.62 -3.54
CA ARG A 242 8.82 -5.60 -2.07
C ARG A 242 7.70 -4.72 -1.53
N ALA A 243 7.41 -3.60 -2.19
CA ALA A 243 6.31 -2.72 -1.82
C ALA A 243 4.93 -3.40 -2.01
N LEU A 244 4.73 -4.10 -3.13
CA LEU A 244 3.50 -4.84 -3.40
C LEU A 244 3.35 -6.04 -2.46
N GLU A 245 4.44 -6.74 -2.11
CA GLU A 245 4.40 -7.82 -1.11
C GLU A 245 3.93 -7.33 0.27
N ARG A 246 4.19 -6.06 0.59
CA ARG A 246 3.73 -5.40 1.83
C ARG A 246 2.36 -4.72 1.71
N GLY A 247 1.73 -4.78 0.54
CA GLY A 247 0.45 -4.10 0.27
C GLY A 247 0.53 -2.57 0.27
N PHE A 248 1.72 -1.98 0.16
CA PHE A 248 1.94 -0.53 0.29
C PHE A 248 1.23 0.28 -0.81
N ASP A 249 1.04 -0.29 -2.00
CA ASP A 249 0.25 0.33 -3.05
C ASP A 249 -1.21 0.56 -2.63
N GLN A 250 -1.77 -0.29 -1.78
CA GLN A 250 -3.14 -0.12 -1.30
C GLN A 250 -3.26 0.90 -0.17
N MET A 251 -2.14 1.29 0.44
CA MET A 251 -2.04 2.19 1.59
C MET A 251 -1.85 3.66 1.21
N VAL A 252 -1.75 3.96 -0.09
CA VAL A 252 -1.69 5.33 -0.63
C VAL A 252 -2.97 5.67 -1.41
N PRO A 253 -3.23 6.97 -1.69
CA PRO A 253 -4.34 7.38 -2.54
C PRO A 253 -4.38 6.60 -3.86
N ALA A 254 -5.59 6.22 -4.29
CA ALA A 254 -5.80 5.37 -5.47
C ALA A 254 -5.15 5.94 -6.74
N ALA A 255 -5.06 7.27 -6.83
CA ALA A 255 -4.44 7.94 -7.95
C ALA A 255 -2.94 7.69 -8.06
N TRP A 256 -2.24 7.49 -6.94
CA TRP A 256 -0.78 7.34 -6.89
C TRP A 256 -0.32 5.92 -7.18
N ARG A 257 -1.22 4.93 -7.03
CA ARG A 257 -0.93 3.49 -7.19
C ARG A 257 -0.26 3.13 -8.52
N LEU A 258 -0.55 3.88 -9.59
CA LEU A 258 0.04 3.66 -10.90
C LEU A 258 1.57 3.65 -10.87
N PHE A 259 2.19 4.46 -10.01
CA PHE A 259 3.64 4.57 -9.90
C PHE A 259 4.30 3.35 -9.24
N PHE A 260 3.54 2.55 -8.48
CA PHE A 260 3.98 1.22 -8.04
C PHE A 260 4.00 0.20 -9.18
N TYR A 261 3.23 0.43 -10.24
CA TYR A 261 3.01 -0.55 -11.31
C TYR A 261 3.85 -0.25 -12.56
N MET A 262 4.18 1.02 -12.78
CA MET A 262 5.01 1.50 -13.91
C MET A 262 6.35 0.75 -14.08
N PRO A 263 7.09 0.39 -13.01
CA PRO A 263 8.34 -0.36 -13.17
C PRO A 263 8.18 -1.69 -13.93
N PHE A 264 7.05 -2.38 -13.73
CA PHE A 264 6.72 -3.61 -14.48
C PHE A 264 6.35 -3.30 -15.93
N HIS A 265 5.61 -2.21 -16.16
CA HIS A 265 5.26 -1.72 -17.49
C HIS A 265 6.50 -1.32 -18.32
N HIS A 266 7.54 -0.83 -17.66
CA HIS A 266 8.79 -0.45 -18.32
C HIS A 266 9.74 -1.63 -18.57
N SER A 267 9.43 -2.82 -18.06
CA SER A 267 10.29 -4.00 -18.17
C SER A 267 10.24 -4.62 -19.57
N GLU A 268 11.40 -5.01 -20.10
CA GLU A 268 11.52 -5.84 -21.29
C GLU A 268 11.40 -7.35 -20.94
N ASN A 269 10.47 -7.69 -20.04
CA ASN A 269 10.20 -9.06 -19.60
C ASN A 269 8.70 -9.36 -19.69
N ILE A 270 8.33 -10.49 -20.30
CA ILE A 270 6.93 -10.83 -20.54
C ILE A 270 6.13 -11.09 -19.26
N ALA A 271 6.74 -11.69 -18.24
CA ALA A 271 6.07 -11.93 -16.96
C ALA A 271 5.74 -10.61 -16.26
N ASP A 272 6.66 -9.65 -16.30
CA ASP A 272 6.45 -8.29 -15.79
C ASP A 272 5.34 -7.56 -16.55
N GLN A 273 5.31 -7.67 -17.88
CA GLN A 273 4.24 -7.05 -18.69
C GLN A 273 2.85 -7.62 -18.36
N ARG A 274 2.74 -8.95 -18.18
CA ARG A 274 1.48 -9.59 -17.76
C ARG A 274 1.06 -9.15 -16.36
N ARG A 275 2.02 -9.06 -15.42
CA ARG A 275 1.77 -8.56 -14.07
C ARG A 275 1.32 -7.09 -14.08
N SER A 276 2.01 -6.25 -14.86
CA SER A 276 1.66 -4.85 -15.08
C SER A 276 0.21 -4.72 -15.53
N LEU A 277 -0.21 -5.46 -16.57
CA LEU A 277 -1.58 -5.42 -17.06
C LEU A 277 -2.61 -5.81 -15.97
N ALA A 278 -2.34 -6.85 -15.19
CA ALA A 278 -3.22 -7.24 -14.08
C ALA A 278 -3.35 -6.13 -13.03
N LEU A 279 -2.24 -5.49 -12.64
CA LEU A 279 -2.21 -4.39 -11.67
C LEU A 279 -2.91 -3.13 -12.20
N PHE A 280 -2.67 -2.72 -13.44
CA PHE A 280 -3.38 -1.59 -14.05
C PHE A 280 -4.88 -1.85 -14.20
N ASN A 281 -5.28 -3.10 -14.40
CA ASN A 281 -6.68 -3.51 -14.44
C ASN A 281 -7.35 -3.56 -13.06
N SER A 282 -6.60 -3.52 -11.96
CA SER A 282 -7.17 -3.41 -10.61
C SER A 282 -7.43 -1.96 -10.17
N LEU A 283 -6.88 -0.98 -10.90
CA LEU A 283 -7.12 0.44 -10.58
C LEU A 283 -8.60 0.81 -10.75
N PRO A 284 -9.15 1.67 -9.86
CA PRO A 284 -10.48 2.21 -10.01
C PRO A 284 -10.67 2.87 -11.37
N ARG A 285 -11.88 2.76 -11.94
CA ARG A 285 -12.24 3.50 -13.15
C ARG A 285 -12.18 4.99 -12.84
N ASN A 286 -11.31 5.70 -13.54
CA ASN A 286 -11.25 7.15 -13.48
C ASN A 286 -11.79 7.70 -14.81
N PRO A 287 -12.90 8.47 -14.82
CA PRO A 287 -13.49 9.02 -16.03
C PRO A 287 -12.56 9.97 -16.78
N ASP A 288 -11.72 10.73 -16.07
CA ASP A 288 -10.79 11.72 -16.62
C ASP A 288 -9.52 11.08 -17.19
N ARG A 289 -9.18 9.87 -16.73
CA ARG A 289 -8.15 9.03 -17.36
C ARG A 289 -8.73 8.35 -18.58
N GLY A 290 -9.14 9.10 -19.60
CA GLY A 290 -9.80 8.60 -20.82
C GLY A 290 -9.19 7.31 -21.37
N GLY A 291 -9.65 6.14 -20.89
CA GLY A 291 -9.16 4.79 -21.19
C GLY A 291 -7.65 4.52 -21.14
N SER A 292 -6.79 5.50 -20.80
CA SER A 292 -5.49 5.62 -21.48
C SER A 292 -4.52 4.48 -21.10
N LEU A 293 -4.27 4.21 -19.82
CA LEU A 293 -3.35 3.13 -19.41
C LEU A 293 -3.86 1.71 -19.72
N ARG A 294 -5.19 1.47 -19.68
CA ARG A 294 -5.78 0.20 -20.14
C ARG A 294 -5.71 0.05 -21.67
N ARG A 295 -5.73 1.17 -22.41
CA ARG A 295 -5.62 1.23 -23.88
C ARG A 295 -4.16 1.17 -24.35
N TYR A 296 -3.20 1.61 -23.53
CA TYR A 296 -1.77 1.56 -23.82
C TYR A 296 -1.08 0.27 -23.35
N GLY A 297 -1.56 -0.43 -22.33
CA GLY A 297 -0.90 -1.66 -21.84
C GLY A 297 -0.89 -2.83 -22.84
N ARG A 298 -1.98 -3.01 -23.61
CA ARG A 298 -2.11 -4.09 -24.60
C ARG A 298 -1.09 -3.96 -25.75
N PRO A 299 -0.87 -2.77 -26.34
CA PRO A 299 0.25 -2.53 -27.27
C PRO A 299 1.64 -2.91 -26.74
N TYR A 300 1.91 -2.76 -25.44
CA TYR A 300 3.24 -3.02 -24.88
C TYR A 300 3.50 -4.52 -24.69
N ILE A 301 2.49 -5.29 -24.23
CA ILE A 301 2.59 -6.76 -24.17
C ILE A 301 2.86 -7.32 -25.57
N GLU A 302 2.11 -6.88 -26.59
CA GLU A 302 2.29 -7.36 -27.97
C GLU A 302 3.71 -7.09 -28.48
N VAL A 303 4.29 -5.93 -28.16
CA VAL A 303 5.67 -5.58 -28.51
C VAL A 303 6.67 -6.51 -27.82
N ILE A 304 6.52 -6.74 -26.51
CA ILE A 304 7.42 -7.62 -25.77
C ILE A 304 7.24 -9.09 -26.15
N GLU A 305 6.02 -9.55 -26.47
CA GLU A 305 5.77 -10.90 -26.99
C GLU A 305 6.40 -11.09 -28.38
N ARG A 306 6.34 -10.07 -29.24
CA ARG A 306 6.87 -10.13 -30.61
C ARG A 306 8.38 -9.98 -30.69
N PHE A 307 8.96 -9.07 -29.90
CA PHE A 307 10.37 -8.67 -30.05
C PHE A 307 11.23 -8.98 -28.81
N GLY A 308 10.62 -9.34 -27.67
CA GLY A 308 11.33 -9.55 -26.41
C GLY A 308 11.89 -8.27 -25.76
N ARG A 309 11.72 -7.11 -26.42
CA ARG A 309 12.27 -5.81 -26.01
C ARG A 309 11.48 -4.67 -26.66
N PHE A 310 11.75 -3.43 -26.26
CA PHE A 310 11.15 -2.23 -26.84
C PHE A 310 12.02 -1.67 -27.99
N PRO A 311 11.60 -1.76 -29.26
CA PRO A 311 12.42 -1.34 -30.38
C PRO A 311 12.78 0.15 -30.38
N HIS A 312 11.88 1.01 -29.88
CA HIS A 312 12.12 2.45 -29.78
C HIS A 312 13.33 2.81 -28.89
N ARG A 313 13.73 1.92 -27.96
CA ARG A 313 14.91 2.13 -27.11
C ARG A 313 16.22 1.72 -27.77
N ASN A 314 16.18 1.04 -28.92
CA ASN A 314 17.38 0.46 -29.56
C ASN A 314 18.46 1.51 -29.81
N LYS A 315 18.10 2.66 -30.40
CA LYS A 315 19.05 3.75 -30.67
C LYS A 315 19.70 4.28 -29.39
N ILE A 316 18.89 4.55 -28.35
CA ILE A 316 19.36 5.12 -27.08
C ILE A 316 20.24 4.12 -26.32
N LEU A 317 19.93 2.82 -26.43
CA LEU A 317 20.66 1.73 -25.78
C LEU A 317 21.80 1.15 -26.63
N GLY A 318 22.10 1.71 -27.81
CA GLY A 318 23.15 1.21 -28.70
C GLY A 318 22.91 -0.19 -29.27
N ARG A 319 21.64 -0.61 -29.39
CA ARG A 319 21.25 -1.92 -29.96
C ARG A 319 20.97 -1.78 -31.44
N GLU A 320 21.37 -2.78 -32.22
CA GLU A 320 20.97 -2.88 -33.62
C GLU A 320 19.50 -3.31 -33.73
N SER A 321 18.73 -2.60 -34.56
CA SER A 321 17.32 -2.92 -34.85
C SER A 321 17.23 -3.94 -35.98
N THR A 322 16.42 -4.97 -35.78
CA THR A 322 16.10 -5.94 -36.84
C THR A 322 15.21 -5.33 -37.93
N PRO A 323 15.15 -5.90 -39.14
CA PRO A 323 14.23 -5.43 -40.18
C PRO A 323 12.76 -5.41 -39.74
N ALA A 324 12.33 -6.40 -38.95
CA ALA A 324 10.97 -6.47 -38.42
C ALA A 324 10.68 -5.36 -37.38
N GLU A 325 11.67 -5.02 -36.56
CA GLU A 325 11.58 -3.90 -35.61
C GLU A 325 11.51 -2.54 -36.34
N ILE A 326 12.30 -2.35 -37.40
CA ILE A 326 12.29 -1.14 -38.23
C ILE A 326 10.92 -0.96 -38.90
N ALA A 327 10.40 -2.02 -39.54
CA ALA A 327 9.07 -2.00 -40.16
C ALA A 327 7.97 -1.66 -39.14
N PHE A 328 8.03 -2.30 -37.95
CA PHE A 328 7.08 -2.03 -36.87
C PHE A 328 7.09 -0.57 -36.39
N MET A 329 8.28 0.03 -36.26
CA MET A 329 8.41 1.45 -35.87
C MET A 329 7.95 2.41 -36.97
N ALA A 330 8.01 2.02 -38.25
CA ALA A 330 7.51 2.84 -39.36
C ALA A 330 5.97 2.82 -39.47
N GLU A 331 5.32 1.73 -39.07
CA GLU A 331 3.85 1.58 -39.07
C GLU A 331 3.16 2.30 -37.89
N ARG A 332 3.89 2.51 -36.79
CA ARG A 332 3.41 3.18 -35.59
C ARG A 332 4.31 4.38 -35.30
N GLU A 333 3.96 5.55 -35.79
CA GLU A 333 4.51 6.80 -35.26
C GLU A 333 4.37 6.79 -33.72
N PRO A 334 5.41 7.19 -32.97
CA PRO A 334 5.31 7.20 -31.51
C PRO A 334 4.23 8.22 -31.11
N PRO A 335 3.30 7.88 -30.19
CA PRO A 335 2.46 8.89 -29.58
C PRO A 335 3.37 9.88 -28.85
N SER A 336 3.13 11.16 -29.10
CA SER A 336 3.83 12.30 -28.49
C SER A 336 3.66 12.39 -26.98
#